data_AF-A0A7J5W5Y7-F1
#
_entry.id   AF-A0A7J5W5Y7-F1
#
_cell.length_a   1.000
_cell.length_b   1.000
_cell.length_c   1.000
_cell.angle_alpha   90.00
_cell.angle_beta   90.00
_cell.angle_gamma   90.00
#
_symmetry.space_group_name_H-M   'P 1'
#
loop_
_entity.id
_entity.type
_entity.pdbx_description
1 polymer ?
#
loop_
_entity_poly.entity_id
_entity_poly.type
_entity_poly.pdbx_seq_one_letter_code
_entity_poly.pdbx_strand_id
1 'polypeptide(L)'
;MKFDYSKSWNKLEEIFSSDFGVNEKWDQIIDFHESLFPETNWSAIRQVNITAESNEIKEWLEKLVTEKPFNFETVAFWIGLTKFLDEQTEKEFYVIYLTGCKNYEINEIEWATDPNYIPENSYFSLDFLNKIDNIIFEDKNYSFLDWILPICAGSFVLDDIIKCKLDLEKFLKYKDKMFVTFGFDDGDYIPLTPLRKE
;
A
#
# COMPACT_ATOMS: atom_id res chain seq x y z
N MET A 1 -16.67 -17.26 15.00
CA MET A 1 -16.48 -15.84 15.38
C MET A 1 -16.62 -15.03 14.11
N LYS A 2 -17.46 -14.00 14.08
CA LYS A 2 -17.66 -13.19 12.85
C LYS A 2 -16.61 -12.08 12.87
N PHE A 3 -15.83 -11.95 11.81
CA PHE A 3 -14.88 -10.84 11.67
C PHE A 3 -15.62 -9.51 11.68
N ASP A 4 -15.05 -8.54 12.37
CA ASP A 4 -15.55 -7.16 12.37
C ASP A 4 -14.63 -6.32 11.48
N TYR A 5 -14.87 -6.42 10.17
CA TYR A 5 -14.14 -5.71 9.12
C TYR A 5 -14.12 -4.20 9.41
N SER A 6 -15.25 -3.63 9.83
CA SER A 6 -15.36 -2.22 10.17
C SER A 6 -14.48 -1.84 11.36
N LYS A 7 -14.41 -2.67 12.41
CA LYS A 7 -13.56 -2.39 13.57
C LYS A 7 -12.07 -2.43 13.22
N SER A 8 -11.65 -3.37 12.37
CA SER A 8 -10.26 -3.44 11.90
C SER A 8 -9.90 -2.29 10.98
N TRP A 9 -10.82 -1.90 10.08
CA TRP A 9 -10.63 -0.75 9.21
C TRP A 9 -10.51 0.56 10.00
N ASN A 10 -11.43 0.80 10.93
CA ASN A 10 -11.38 1.98 11.81
C ASN A 10 -10.08 2.02 12.61
N LYS A 11 -9.54 0.85 13.01
CA LYS A 11 -8.27 0.79 13.73
C LYS A 11 -7.07 1.11 12.82
N LEU A 12 -7.10 0.66 11.56
CA LEU A 12 -6.13 1.09 10.56
C LEU A 12 -6.16 2.61 10.39
N GLU A 13 -7.33 3.22 10.20
CA GLU A 13 -7.44 4.67 10.04
C GLU A 13 -6.92 5.44 11.27
N GLU A 14 -7.28 4.98 12.48
CA GLU A 14 -6.79 5.53 13.74
C GLU A 14 -5.25 5.51 13.79
N ILE A 15 -4.64 4.34 13.58
CA ILE A 15 -3.18 4.18 13.62
C ILE A 15 -2.50 4.94 12.48
N PHE A 16 -3.07 4.90 11.27
CA PHE A 16 -2.53 5.59 10.10
C PHE A 16 -2.42 7.10 10.35
N SER A 17 -3.43 7.70 10.98
CA SER A 17 -3.49 9.12 11.33
C SER A 17 -2.54 9.56 12.45
N SER A 18 -1.94 8.62 13.18
CA SER A 18 -1.00 8.92 14.27
C SER A 18 0.39 9.36 13.79
N ASP A 19 1.16 9.97 14.71
CA ASP A 19 2.54 10.41 14.47
C ASP A 19 3.60 9.31 14.68
N PHE A 20 3.17 8.06 14.87
CA PHE A 20 4.07 6.92 15.09
C PHE A 20 4.92 6.60 13.85
N GLY A 21 6.12 6.05 14.08
CA GLY A 21 6.95 5.52 12.99
C GLY A 21 6.34 4.25 12.38
N VAL A 22 6.77 3.88 11.17
CA VAL A 22 6.22 2.72 10.42
C VAL A 22 6.17 1.43 11.24
N ASN A 23 7.28 1.08 11.90
CA ASN A 23 7.34 -0.15 12.71
C ASN A 23 6.45 -0.09 13.95
N GLU A 24 6.32 1.08 14.57
CA GLU A 24 5.43 1.26 15.73
C GLU A 24 3.95 1.19 15.33
N LYS A 25 3.59 1.77 14.18
CA LYS A 25 2.24 1.59 13.59
C LYS A 25 1.95 0.11 13.30
N TRP A 26 2.93 -0.60 12.76
CA TRP A 26 2.82 -2.04 12.50
C TRP A 26 2.64 -2.85 13.78
N ASP A 27 3.44 -2.57 14.81
CA ASP A 27 3.31 -3.21 16.11
C ASP A 27 1.92 -3.01 16.72
N GLN A 28 1.34 -1.81 16.60
CA GLN A 28 -0.01 -1.53 17.11
C GLN A 28 -1.13 -2.24 16.33
N ILE A 29 -0.96 -2.41 15.01
CA ILE A 29 -1.88 -3.22 14.21
C ILE A 29 -1.82 -4.67 14.65
N ILE A 30 -0.63 -5.20 14.90
CA ILE A 30 -0.45 -6.57 15.39
C ILE A 30 -1.06 -6.72 16.77
N ASP A 31 -0.73 -5.84 17.73
CA ASP A 31 -1.28 -5.89 19.10
C ASP A 31 -2.81 -5.93 19.10
N PHE A 32 -3.42 -5.08 18.26
CA PHE A 32 -4.87 -5.03 18.12
C PHE A 32 -5.44 -6.35 17.62
N HIS A 33 -4.92 -6.90 16.52
CA HIS A 33 -5.45 -8.14 15.95
C HIS A 33 -5.09 -9.38 16.79
N GLU A 34 -3.96 -9.37 17.49
CA GLU A 34 -3.56 -10.40 18.46
C GLU A 34 -4.56 -10.51 19.60
N SER A 35 -5.08 -9.39 20.10
CA SER A 35 -6.13 -9.39 21.12
C SER A 35 -7.46 -10.02 20.66
N LEU A 36 -7.73 -10.02 19.35
CA LEU A 36 -8.94 -10.56 18.75
C LEU A 36 -8.77 -12.04 18.34
N PHE A 37 -7.56 -12.41 17.89
CA PHE A 37 -7.27 -13.71 17.29
C PHE A 37 -5.95 -14.29 17.84
N PRO A 38 -5.86 -14.62 19.13
CA PRO A 38 -4.58 -14.98 19.78
C PRO A 38 -3.91 -16.25 19.23
N GLU A 39 -4.64 -17.07 18.45
CA GLU A 39 -4.14 -18.32 17.88
C GLU A 39 -3.31 -18.12 16.60
N THR A 40 -3.39 -16.95 15.96
CA THR A 40 -2.58 -16.63 14.77
C THR A 40 -1.12 -16.42 15.18
N ASN A 41 -0.17 -16.73 14.29
CA ASN A 41 1.26 -16.61 14.59
C ASN A 41 1.77 -15.15 14.53
N TRP A 42 1.22 -14.29 15.39
CA TRP A 42 1.54 -12.86 15.46
C TRP A 42 3.02 -12.59 15.75
N SER A 43 3.67 -13.46 16.51
CA SER A 43 5.10 -13.34 16.79
C SER A 43 5.95 -13.40 15.52
N ALA A 44 5.60 -14.27 14.56
CA ALA A 44 6.30 -14.37 13.29
C ALA A 44 5.96 -13.18 12.38
N ILE A 45 4.69 -12.76 12.33
CA ILE A 45 4.24 -11.58 11.56
C ILE A 45 4.99 -10.32 12.02
N ARG A 46 5.15 -10.15 13.33
CA ARG A 46 5.87 -9.02 13.94
C ARG A 46 7.35 -8.96 13.58
N GLN A 47 7.97 -10.12 13.36
CA GLN A 47 9.38 -10.20 12.98
C GLN A 47 9.62 -9.83 11.51
N VAL A 48 8.58 -9.69 10.69
CA VAL A 48 8.73 -9.26 9.29
C VAL A 48 9.16 -7.80 9.27
N ASN A 49 10.35 -7.54 8.71
CA ASN A 49 10.80 -6.18 8.45
C ASN A 49 10.07 -5.60 7.22
N ILE A 50 8.94 -4.93 7.47
CA ILE A 50 8.13 -4.31 6.40
C ILE A 50 8.82 -3.11 5.74
N THR A 51 9.86 -2.56 6.37
CA THR A 51 10.64 -1.42 5.82
C THR A 51 11.87 -1.87 5.01
N ALA A 52 12.11 -3.18 4.90
CA ALA A 52 13.31 -3.71 4.25
C ALA A 52 13.47 -3.22 2.81
N GLU A 53 12.35 -3.06 2.09
CA GLU A 53 12.32 -2.72 0.66
C GLU A 53 11.99 -1.24 0.41
N SER A 54 11.99 -0.39 1.45
CA SER A 54 11.55 1.01 1.31
C SER A 54 12.39 1.81 0.32
N ASN A 55 13.69 1.54 0.20
CA ASN A 55 14.55 2.26 -0.75
C ASN A 55 14.31 1.79 -2.18
N GLU A 56 14.10 0.49 -2.36
CA GLU A 56 13.81 -0.14 -3.65
C GLU A 56 12.46 0.34 -4.19
N ILE A 57 11.44 0.42 -3.34
CA ILE A 57 10.13 0.99 -3.71
C ILE A 57 10.27 2.46 -4.09
N LYS A 58 11.03 3.24 -3.32
CA LYS A 58 11.30 4.66 -3.62
C LYS A 58 11.99 4.81 -4.98
N GLU A 59 13.07 4.07 -5.21
CA GLU A 59 13.82 4.08 -6.47
C GLU A 59 12.94 3.66 -7.65
N TRP A 60 12.10 2.64 -7.45
CA TRP A 60 11.12 2.21 -8.44
C TRP A 60 10.12 3.31 -8.80
N LEU A 61 9.47 3.95 -7.81
CA LEU A 61 8.54 5.06 -8.04
C LEU A 61 9.20 6.21 -8.81
N GLU A 62 10.40 6.62 -8.38
CA GLU A 62 11.15 7.69 -9.03
C GLU A 62 11.56 7.33 -10.46
N LYS A 63 11.94 6.07 -10.70
CA LYS A 63 12.28 5.56 -12.03
C LYS A 63 11.08 5.66 -12.97
N LEU A 64 9.89 5.22 -12.53
CA LEU A 64 8.68 5.25 -13.36
C LEU A 64 8.38 6.67 -13.88
N VAL A 65 8.37 7.66 -12.99
CA VAL A 65 8.05 9.04 -13.37
C VAL A 65 9.18 9.73 -14.14
N THR A 66 10.41 9.24 -14.02
CA THR A 66 11.56 9.77 -14.77
C THR A 66 11.60 9.22 -16.19
N GLU A 67 11.46 7.89 -16.35
CA GLU A 67 11.54 7.22 -17.66
C GLU A 67 10.30 7.48 -18.52
N LYS A 68 9.13 7.52 -17.88
CA LYS A 68 7.88 7.88 -18.53
C LYS A 68 7.21 9.00 -17.73
N PRO A 69 7.49 10.27 -18.04
CA PRO A 69 6.85 11.38 -17.36
C PRO A 69 5.34 11.40 -17.60
N PHE A 70 4.57 11.66 -16.56
CA PHE A 70 3.14 11.93 -16.66
C PHE A 70 2.89 13.34 -17.24
N ASN A 71 1.66 13.57 -17.72
CA ASN A 71 1.29 14.86 -18.33
C ASN A 71 0.71 15.83 -17.29
N PHE A 72 0.51 17.09 -17.68
CA PHE A 72 -0.02 18.13 -16.77
C PHE A 72 -1.48 17.87 -16.35
N GLU A 73 -2.21 16.95 -16.98
CA GLU A 73 -3.59 16.63 -16.61
C GLU A 73 -3.64 15.68 -15.40
N THR A 74 -2.63 14.84 -15.19
CA THR A 74 -2.57 13.91 -14.06
C THR A 74 -2.57 14.66 -12.73
N VAL A 75 -3.59 14.47 -11.89
CA VAL A 75 -3.77 15.13 -10.55
C VAL A 75 -3.57 14.19 -9.39
N ALA A 76 -3.67 12.87 -9.64
CA ALA A 76 -3.60 11.85 -8.61
C ALA A 76 -2.87 10.61 -9.11
N PHE A 77 -2.23 9.91 -8.18
CA PHE A 77 -1.71 8.57 -8.38
C PHE A 77 -2.52 7.55 -7.61
N TRP A 78 -2.77 6.43 -8.26
CA TRP A 78 -3.25 5.21 -7.66
C TRP A 78 -2.08 4.23 -7.57
N ILE A 79 -1.79 3.78 -6.35
CA ILE A 79 -0.89 2.68 -6.08
C ILE A 79 -1.75 1.46 -5.80
N GLY A 80 -2.02 0.65 -6.83
CA GLY A 80 -2.87 -0.53 -6.68
C GLY A 80 -2.10 -1.69 -6.07
N LEU A 81 -2.79 -2.49 -5.25
CA LEU A 81 -2.31 -3.71 -4.62
C LEU A 81 -3.07 -4.89 -5.22
N THR A 82 -2.35 -5.89 -5.72
CA THR A 82 -2.96 -7.08 -6.29
C THR A 82 -2.06 -8.30 -6.13
N LYS A 83 -2.58 -9.49 -6.43
CA LYS A 83 -1.83 -10.74 -6.45
C LYS A 83 -1.68 -11.24 -7.89
N PHE A 84 -0.47 -11.65 -8.24
CA PHE A 84 -0.20 -12.36 -9.49
C PHE A 84 0.08 -13.83 -9.21
N LEU A 85 -0.36 -14.70 -10.12
CA LEU A 85 -0.05 -16.12 -10.07
C LEU A 85 1.27 -16.37 -10.82
N ASP A 86 2.25 -16.94 -10.15
CA ASP A 86 3.43 -17.50 -10.79
C ASP A 86 3.05 -18.84 -11.45
N GLU A 87 3.06 -18.88 -12.79
CA GLU A 87 2.72 -20.07 -13.57
C GLU A 87 3.67 -21.26 -13.33
N GLN A 88 4.89 -21.03 -12.85
CA GLN A 88 5.86 -22.10 -12.62
C GLN A 88 5.71 -22.72 -11.23
N THR A 89 5.40 -21.91 -10.22
CA THR A 89 5.28 -22.37 -8.84
C THR A 89 3.83 -22.59 -8.40
N GLU A 90 2.86 -22.16 -9.21
CA GLU A 90 1.43 -22.10 -8.89
C GLU A 90 1.14 -21.35 -7.59
N LYS A 91 1.99 -20.37 -7.24
CA LYS A 91 1.85 -19.54 -6.04
C LYS A 91 1.49 -18.12 -6.41
N GLU A 92 0.59 -17.55 -5.62
CA GLU A 92 0.28 -16.14 -5.70
C GLU A 92 1.34 -15.31 -4.96
N PHE A 93 1.59 -14.10 -5.45
CA PHE A 93 2.47 -13.14 -4.80
C PHE A 93 1.93 -11.73 -4.96
N TYR A 94 2.13 -10.91 -3.93
CA TYR A 94 1.74 -9.52 -3.91
C TYR A 94 2.63 -8.68 -4.80
N VAL A 95 1.96 -7.85 -5.59
CA VAL A 95 2.56 -6.78 -6.37
C VAL A 95 1.82 -5.48 -6.10
N ILE A 96 2.56 -4.38 -6.15
CA ILE A 96 1.98 -3.05 -6.29
C ILE A 96 2.19 -2.52 -7.68
N TYR A 97 1.31 -1.62 -8.11
CA TYR A 97 1.47 -0.93 -9.37
C TYR A 97 1.08 0.54 -9.31
N LEU A 98 1.65 1.36 -10.19
CA LEU A 98 1.38 2.80 -10.24
C LEU A 98 0.59 3.16 -11.51
N THR A 99 -0.51 3.87 -11.34
CA THR A 99 -1.20 4.59 -12.42
C THR A 99 -1.49 6.03 -12.00
N GLY A 100 -1.70 6.91 -12.98
CA GLY A 100 -2.07 8.30 -12.74
C GLY A 100 -3.37 8.67 -13.44
N CYS A 101 -4.14 9.55 -12.80
CA CYS A 101 -5.52 9.88 -13.20
C CYS A 101 -5.74 11.40 -13.30
N LYS A 102 -6.68 11.81 -14.16
CA LYS A 102 -7.05 13.23 -14.39
C LYS A 102 -8.00 13.79 -13.33
N ASN A 103 -8.73 12.91 -12.66
CA ASN A 103 -9.71 13.24 -11.65
C ASN A 103 -9.27 12.62 -10.31
N TYR A 104 -9.80 13.17 -9.21
CA TYR A 104 -9.61 12.62 -7.88
C TYR A 104 -10.81 12.96 -7.04
N GLU A 105 -11.47 11.93 -6.51
CA GLU A 105 -12.56 12.05 -5.56
C GLU A 105 -12.28 11.09 -4.40
N ILE A 106 -12.05 11.65 -3.21
CA ILE A 106 -11.49 10.89 -2.08
C ILE A 106 -12.40 9.74 -1.59
N ASN A 107 -13.71 9.81 -1.87
CA ASN A 107 -14.71 8.85 -1.39
C ASN A 107 -15.28 7.97 -2.51
N GLU A 108 -14.79 8.09 -3.74
CA GLU A 108 -15.29 7.35 -4.91
C GLU A 108 -14.10 6.70 -5.61
N ILE A 109 -14.04 5.38 -5.76
CA ILE A 109 -12.88 4.71 -6.37
C ILE A 109 -12.86 4.86 -7.90
N GLU A 110 -13.98 5.23 -8.50
CA GLU A 110 -14.20 5.30 -9.94
C GLU A 110 -13.17 6.18 -10.66
N TRP A 111 -12.61 7.20 -10.00
CA TRP A 111 -11.57 8.04 -10.61
C TRP A 111 -10.30 7.25 -10.97
N ALA A 112 -10.02 6.15 -10.27
CA ALA A 112 -8.85 5.31 -10.52
C ALA A 112 -9.02 4.33 -11.70
N THR A 113 -10.24 4.18 -12.21
CA THR A 113 -10.57 3.16 -13.24
C THR A 113 -10.25 3.57 -14.68
N ASP A 114 -10.03 4.88 -14.93
CA ASP A 114 -9.68 5.43 -16.25
C ASP A 114 -8.37 6.23 -16.17
N PRO A 115 -7.22 5.54 -16.00
CA PRO A 115 -5.93 6.21 -15.85
C PRO A 115 -5.47 6.86 -17.15
N ASN A 116 -5.05 8.12 -17.06
CA ASN A 116 -4.41 8.84 -18.18
C ASN A 116 -2.89 8.68 -18.21
N TYR A 117 -2.33 8.00 -17.21
CA TYR A 117 -0.92 7.70 -17.08
C TYR A 117 -0.74 6.25 -16.63
N ILE A 118 -0.11 5.45 -17.48
CA ILE A 118 0.24 4.06 -17.21
C ILE A 118 1.70 3.87 -17.63
N PRO A 119 2.67 3.90 -16.70
CA PRO A 119 4.07 3.70 -17.03
C PRO A 119 4.31 2.25 -17.51
N GLU A 120 5.38 2.04 -18.28
CA GLU A 120 5.82 0.68 -18.59
C GLU A 120 6.49 0.07 -17.35
N ASN A 121 6.43 -1.26 -17.19
CA ASN A 121 6.95 -1.96 -16.01
C ASN A 121 6.41 -1.38 -14.69
N SER A 122 5.12 -1.05 -14.70
CA SER A 122 4.43 -0.42 -13.58
C SER A 122 4.22 -1.33 -12.39
N TYR A 123 4.83 -2.51 -12.30
CA TYR A 123 4.63 -3.48 -11.23
C TYR A 123 5.90 -3.66 -10.40
N PHE A 124 5.74 -3.83 -9.09
CA PHE A 124 6.80 -4.12 -8.14
C PHE A 124 6.34 -5.21 -7.17
N SER A 125 7.11 -6.29 -7.04
CA SER A 125 6.83 -7.37 -6.09
C SER A 125 7.24 -6.95 -4.68
N LEU A 126 6.41 -7.24 -3.68
CA LEU A 126 6.67 -6.89 -2.29
C LEU A 126 7.03 -8.13 -1.47
N ASP A 127 8.33 -8.39 -1.28
CA ASP A 127 8.80 -9.58 -0.57
C ASP A 127 8.33 -9.63 0.88
N PHE A 128 8.22 -8.48 1.56
CA PHE A 128 7.69 -8.45 2.93
C PHE A 128 6.22 -8.87 3.00
N LEU A 129 5.38 -8.51 2.02
CA LEU A 129 3.99 -8.97 1.97
C LEU A 129 3.91 -10.46 1.66
N ASN A 130 4.74 -10.94 0.74
CA ASN A 130 4.83 -12.37 0.44
C ASN A 130 5.29 -13.19 1.66
N LYS A 131 6.16 -12.63 2.51
CA LYS A 131 6.53 -13.27 3.79
C LYS A 131 5.35 -13.31 4.77
N ILE A 132 4.57 -12.24 4.87
CA ILE A 132 3.36 -12.21 5.71
C ILE A 132 2.36 -13.26 5.21
N ASP A 133 2.08 -13.28 3.91
CA ASP A 133 1.19 -14.25 3.25
C ASP A 133 1.58 -15.70 3.59
N ASN A 134 2.85 -16.05 3.42
CA ASN A 134 3.35 -17.39 3.77
C ASN A 134 3.16 -17.74 5.25
N ILE A 135 3.18 -16.77 6.17
CA ILE A 135 2.95 -17.00 7.60
C ILE A 135 1.47 -17.28 7.87
N ILE A 136 0.55 -16.60 7.17
CA ILE A 136 -0.89 -16.70 7.39
C ILE A 136 -1.60 -17.71 6.50
N PHE A 137 -0.92 -18.30 5.50
CA PHE A 137 -1.52 -19.14 4.46
C PHE A 137 -2.37 -20.31 5.01
N GLU A 138 -1.91 -20.96 6.09
CA GLU A 138 -2.63 -22.05 6.73
C GLU A 138 -3.50 -21.60 7.93
N ASP A 139 -3.56 -20.29 8.20
CA ASP A 139 -4.37 -19.75 9.28
C ASP A 139 -5.86 -19.89 8.95
N LYS A 140 -6.67 -20.31 9.93
CA LYS A 140 -8.13 -20.39 9.80
C LYS A 140 -8.79 -19.05 9.44
N ASN A 141 -8.09 -17.94 9.68
CA ASN A 141 -8.52 -16.58 9.41
C ASN A 141 -7.87 -16.00 8.15
N TYR A 142 -7.20 -16.81 7.32
CA TYR A 142 -6.42 -16.38 6.15
C TYR A 142 -7.13 -15.29 5.34
N SER A 143 -8.34 -15.53 4.81
CA SER A 143 -9.04 -14.54 3.96
C SER A 143 -9.24 -13.16 4.59
N PHE A 144 -9.36 -13.08 5.91
CA PHE A 144 -9.46 -11.81 6.62
C PHE A 144 -8.09 -11.13 6.79
N LEU A 145 -7.07 -11.93 7.15
CA LEU A 145 -5.70 -11.44 7.33
C LEU A 145 -5.06 -11.02 6.01
N ASP A 146 -5.37 -11.75 4.93
CA ASP A 146 -4.98 -11.52 3.54
C ASP A 146 -5.53 -10.21 2.97
N TRP A 147 -6.62 -9.73 3.57
CA TRP A 147 -7.21 -8.44 3.26
C TRP A 147 -6.55 -7.32 4.09
N ILE A 148 -6.58 -7.43 5.42
CA ILE A 148 -6.22 -6.29 6.29
C ILE A 148 -4.71 -6.08 6.43
N LEU A 149 -3.90 -7.15 6.51
CA LEU A 149 -2.47 -6.99 6.79
C LEU A 149 -1.70 -6.32 5.63
N PRO A 150 -1.95 -6.67 4.35
CA PRO A 150 -1.28 -6.02 3.24
C PRO A 150 -1.60 -4.53 3.13
N ILE A 151 -2.86 -4.15 3.32
CA ILE A 151 -3.25 -2.74 3.25
C ILE A 151 -2.64 -1.93 4.42
N CYS A 152 -2.57 -2.51 5.62
CA CYS A 152 -1.88 -1.90 6.75
C CYS A 152 -0.39 -1.69 6.45
N ALA A 153 0.34 -2.76 6.14
CA ALA A 153 1.79 -2.70 5.96
C ALA A 153 2.17 -1.83 4.76
N GLY A 154 1.48 -2.00 3.63
CA GLY A 154 1.71 -1.21 2.41
C GLY A 154 1.43 0.27 2.61
N SER A 155 0.32 0.63 3.25
CA SER A 155 -0.01 2.05 3.49
C SER A 155 0.99 2.74 4.39
N PHE A 156 1.47 2.09 5.46
CA PHE A 156 2.48 2.68 6.35
C PHE A 156 3.81 2.90 5.63
N VAL A 157 4.27 1.90 4.87
CA VAL A 157 5.55 1.98 4.14
C VAL A 157 5.48 3.04 3.04
N LEU A 158 4.41 3.05 2.25
CA LEU A 158 4.25 4.00 1.14
C LEU A 158 4.07 5.43 1.64
N ASP A 159 3.28 5.65 2.69
CA ASP A 159 3.10 6.98 3.29
C ASP A 159 4.42 7.53 3.85
N ASP A 160 5.25 6.70 4.49
CA ASP A 160 6.59 7.10 4.92
C ASP A 160 7.51 7.46 3.76
N ILE A 161 7.50 6.67 2.68
CA ILE A 161 8.27 6.97 1.46
C ILE A 161 7.84 8.32 0.88
N ILE A 162 6.53 8.54 0.77
CA ILE A 162 5.94 9.76 0.24
C ILE A 162 6.29 10.99 1.08
N LYS A 163 6.23 10.87 2.42
CA LYS A 163 6.55 11.97 3.34
C LYS A 163 8.02 12.32 3.38
N CYS A 164 8.89 11.31 3.37
CA CYS A 164 10.26 11.47 3.87
C CYS A 164 11.35 11.19 2.83
N LYS A 165 11.04 10.45 1.76
CA LYS A 165 12.09 9.83 0.92
C LYS A 165 12.06 10.22 -0.55
N LEU A 166 10.88 10.54 -1.11
CA LEU A 166 10.74 10.88 -2.52
C LEU A 166 11.35 12.22 -2.88
N ASP A 167 12.00 12.29 -4.04
CA ASP A 167 12.37 13.54 -4.69
C ASP A 167 11.12 14.20 -5.30
N LEU A 168 10.51 15.11 -4.54
CA LEU A 168 9.26 15.78 -4.90
C LEU A 168 9.32 16.54 -6.22
N GLU A 169 10.49 17.03 -6.64
CA GLU A 169 10.64 17.76 -7.91
C GLU A 169 10.31 16.88 -9.12
N LYS A 170 10.57 15.57 -9.02
CA LYS A 170 10.22 14.61 -10.08
C LYS A 170 8.70 14.44 -10.22
N PHE A 171 7.96 14.52 -9.11
CA PHE A 171 6.51 14.28 -9.09
C PHE A 171 5.67 15.57 -9.17
N LEU A 172 6.26 16.73 -8.86
CA LEU A 172 5.55 18.02 -8.80
C LEU A 172 5.99 19.00 -9.90
N LYS A 173 6.51 18.47 -11.02
CA LYS A 173 6.99 19.27 -12.16
C LYS A 173 5.97 20.26 -12.72
N TYR A 174 4.69 19.89 -12.72
CA TYR A 174 3.61 20.67 -13.34
C TYR A 174 2.60 21.24 -12.33
N LYS A 175 2.68 20.87 -11.05
CA LYS A 175 1.66 21.13 -10.03
C LYS A 175 2.31 21.28 -8.66
N ASP A 176 1.66 22.01 -7.76
CA ASP A 176 2.15 22.16 -6.39
C ASP A 176 1.61 21.08 -5.44
N LYS A 177 0.67 20.26 -5.92
CA LYS A 177 0.08 19.15 -5.17
C LYS A 177 -0.28 17.99 -6.09
N MET A 178 -0.10 16.77 -5.59
CA MET A 178 -0.59 15.55 -6.21
C MET A 178 -1.14 14.60 -5.15
N PHE A 179 -2.36 14.10 -5.37
CA PHE A 179 -2.98 13.14 -4.46
C PHE A 179 -2.39 11.75 -4.70
N VAL A 180 -2.33 10.93 -3.64
CA VAL A 180 -1.87 9.55 -3.74
C VAL A 180 -2.83 8.68 -2.93
N THR A 181 -3.23 7.55 -3.49
CA THR A 181 -4.09 6.57 -2.82
C THR A 181 -3.50 5.19 -3.00
N PHE A 182 -3.62 4.35 -1.98
CA PHE A 182 -3.16 2.96 -2.01
C PHE A 182 -4.31 2.03 -1.64
N GLY A 183 -4.49 0.94 -2.39
CA GLY A 183 -5.57 0.01 -2.09
C GLY A 183 -5.68 -1.14 -3.06
N PHE A 184 -6.64 -2.01 -2.80
CA PHE A 184 -6.99 -3.10 -3.70
C PHE A 184 -7.88 -2.62 -4.84
N ASP A 185 -7.80 -3.31 -5.97
CA ASP A 185 -8.59 -3.02 -7.16
C ASP A 185 -10.09 -3.33 -6.98
N ASP A 186 -10.44 -4.12 -5.95
CA ASP A 186 -11.82 -4.49 -5.62
C ASP A 186 -12.54 -3.47 -4.72
N GLY A 187 -11.83 -2.42 -4.26
CA GLY A 187 -12.46 -1.19 -3.76
C GLY A 187 -12.08 -0.76 -2.36
N ASP A 188 -11.29 -1.52 -1.59
CA ASP A 188 -10.77 -1.07 -0.29
C ASP A 188 -9.45 -0.31 -0.45
N TYR A 189 -9.42 0.95 -0.02
CA TYR A 189 -8.28 1.84 -0.21
C TYR A 189 -8.13 2.88 0.90
N ILE A 190 -6.91 3.38 1.06
CA ILE A 190 -6.57 4.45 1.98
C ILE A 190 -5.88 5.62 1.24
N PRO A 191 -6.41 6.85 1.35
CA PRO A 191 -5.72 8.04 0.89
C PRO A 191 -4.40 8.21 1.67
N LEU A 192 -3.30 8.33 0.95
CA LEU A 192 -2.00 8.62 1.55
C LEU A 192 -1.78 10.12 1.67
N THR A 193 -0.69 10.52 2.31
CA THR A 193 -0.29 11.93 2.34
C THR A 193 -0.09 12.45 0.91
N PRO A 194 -0.70 13.58 0.53
CA PRO A 194 -0.48 14.13 -0.79
C PRO A 194 0.95 14.68 -0.92
N LEU A 195 1.55 14.46 -2.08
CA LEU A 195 2.78 15.14 -2.47
C LEU A 195 2.48 16.63 -2.58
N ARG A 196 3.29 17.47 -1.95
CA ARG A 196 3.13 18.93 -2.00
C ARG A 196 4.47 19.63 -1.81
N LYS A 197 4.65 20.79 -2.44
CA LYS A 197 5.78 21.69 -2.12
C LYS A 197 5.52 22.31 -0.74
N GLU A 198 6.59 22.48 0.05
CA GLU A 198 6.54 23.22 1.31
C GLU A 198 6.31 24.73 1.11
#